data_AF-A0A7X6M292-F1
#
_entry.id   AF-A0A7X6M292-F1
#
_cell.length_a   1.000
_cell.length_b   1.000
_cell.length_c   1.000
_cell.angle_alpha   90.00
_cell.angle_beta   90.00
_cell.angle_gamma   90.00
#
_symmetry.space_group_name_H-M   'P 1'
#
loop_
_entity.id
_entity.type
_entity.pdbx_description
1 polymer ?
#
loop_
_entity_poly.entity_id
_entity_poly.type
_entity_poly.pdbx_seq_one_letter_code
_entity_poly.pdbx_strand_id
1 'polypeptide(L)'
;MGRQTDDGRHEGTVAHIFADGMTGGGWGGGRPIATTAADGTRLDEWQYRRGAEVVAWQVICTDNSTRRYPECWRGPVWTRVATEAEHDPTHHRIYCDDDRAMLPEDVEDLLMEDWDRHIAPFQGCYAIEVAAEAVAEAQKELTAAVRAAREQGASWEAIGRAAGMTRQSAHERWAKVLG
;
A
#
# COMPACT_ATOMS: atom_id res chain seq x y z
N MET A 1 -8.81 -12.97 2.62
CA MET A 1 -7.82 -12.71 1.54
C MET A 1 -7.36 -11.26 1.62
N GLY A 2 -6.12 -10.94 1.27
CA GLY A 2 -5.64 -9.54 1.28
C GLY A 2 -6.07 -8.75 0.03
N ARG A 3 -6.15 -7.41 0.15
CA ARG A 3 -6.28 -6.48 -0.99
C ARG A 3 -4.99 -5.69 -1.14
N GLN A 4 -4.64 -5.29 -2.36
CA GLN A 4 -3.43 -4.52 -2.63
C GLN A 4 -3.74 -3.34 -3.55
N THR A 5 -3.05 -2.22 -3.34
CA THR A 5 -3.10 -1.07 -4.26
C THR A 5 -2.47 -1.41 -5.62
N ASP A 6 -2.88 -0.73 -6.69
CA ASP A 6 -2.38 -0.99 -8.06
C ASP A 6 -0.86 -0.85 -8.18
N ASP A 7 -0.25 -0.01 -7.35
CA ASP A 7 1.20 0.22 -7.30
C ASP A 7 1.95 -0.84 -6.47
N GLY A 8 1.22 -1.77 -5.86
CA GLY A 8 1.76 -2.82 -5.00
C GLY A 8 2.27 -2.35 -3.64
N ARG A 9 2.20 -1.04 -3.33
CA ARG A 9 2.82 -0.48 -2.12
C ARG A 9 2.04 -0.73 -0.85
N HIS A 10 0.72 -0.76 -0.91
CA HIS A 10 -0.09 -0.97 0.28
C HIS A 10 -0.88 -2.26 0.14
N GLU A 11 -0.72 -3.15 1.12
CA GLU A 11 -1.49 -4.38 1.22
C GLU A 11 -2.34 -4.35 2.49
N GLY A 12 -3.65 -4.42 2.32
CA GLY A 12 -4.63 -4.56 3.38
C GLY A 12 -4.88 -6.03 3.67
N THR A 13 -4.88 -6.43 4.94
CA THR A 13 -5.19 -7.80 5.35
C THR A 13 -6.03 -7.81 6.61
N VAL A 14 -7.02 -8.69 6.68
CA VAL A 14 -7.74 -8.96 7.94
C VAL A 14 -6.88 -9.83 8.85
N ALA A 15 -6.39 -9.25 9.94
CA ALA A 15 -5.64 -9.95 10.97
C ALA A 15 -6.59 -10.50 12.04
N HIS A 16 -6.35 -11.74 12.46
CA HIS A 16 -6.97 -12.33 13.63
C HIS A 16 -6.34 -11.74 14.89
N ILE A 17 -7.15 -11.50 15.92
CA ILE A 17 -6.72 -11.19 17.27
C ILE A 17 -7.11 -12.37 18.16
N PHE A 18 -6.12 -12.96 18.82
CA PHE A 18 -6.30 -14.11 19.70
C PHE A 18 -6.54 -13.67 21.15
N ALA A 19 -7.15 -14.54 21.95
CA ALA A 19 -7.52 -14.26 23.34
C ALA A 19 -6.33 -13.86 24.26
N ASP A 20 -5.11 -14.27 23.90
CA ASP A 20 -3.87 -13.92 24.59
C ASP A 20 -3.23 -12.61 24.08
N GLY A 21 -3.90 -11.91 23.16
CA GLY A 21 -3.44 -10.67 22.55
C GLY A 21 -2.50 -10.85 21.36
N MET A 22 -2.12 -12.09 21.00
CA MET A 22 -1.36 -12.33 19.78
C MET A 22 -2.17 -11.97 18.53
N THR A 23 -1.49 -11.72 17.41
CA THR A 23 -2.15 -11.40 16.13
C THR A 23 -1.52 -12.12 14.95
N GLY A 24 -2.28 -12.24 13.86
CA GLY A 24 -1.78 -12.72 12.58
C GLY A 24 -2.82 -12.79 11.47
N GLY A 25 -2.44 -12.43 10.25
CA GLY A 25 -3.28 -12.51 9.05
C GLY A 25 -3.13 -13.80 8.24
N GLY A 26 -2.30 -14.73 8.72
CA GLY A 26 -1.98 -15.97 8.01
C GLY A 26 -3.00 -17.08 8.22
N TRP A 27 -3.11 -17.95 7.22
CA TRP A 27 -3.90 -19.17 7.28
C TRP A 27 -3.11 -20.35 6.71
N GLY A 28 -3.15 -21.50 7.37
CA GLY A 28 -2.46 -22.70 6.89
C GLY A 28 -2.95 -23.95 7.59
N GLY A 29 -2.97 -25.08 6.87
CA GLY A 29 -3.46 -26.35 7.43
C GLY A 29 -4.91 -26.29 7.93
N GLY A 30 -5.72 -25.37 7.39
CA GLY A 30 -7.11 -25.14 7.82
C GLY A 30 -7.25 -24.37 9.13
N ARG A 31 -6.22 -23.64 9.57
CA ARG A 31 -6.18 -22.94 10.86
C ARG A 31 -5.64 -21.51 10.72
N PRO A 32 -6.12 -20.57 11.56
CA PRO A 32 -5.51 -19.26 11.66
C PRO A 32 -4.11 -19.37 12.29
N ILE A 33 -3.22 -18.47 11.89
CA ILE A 33 -1.82 -18.48 12.30
C ILE A 33 -1.51 -17.16 13.02
N ALA A 34 -0.99 -17.26 14.25
CA ALA A 34 -0.37 -16.13 14.94
C ALA A 34 1.07 -15.96 14.44
N THR A 35 1.43 -14.72 14.10
CA THR A 35 2.76 -14.33 13.63
C THR A 35 3.39 -13.24 14.49
N THR A 36 2.61 -12.65 15.40
CA THR A 36 3.02 -11.51 16.21
C THR A 36 2.54 -11.72 17.65
N ALA A 37 3.45 -11.54 18.61
CA ALA A 37 3.16 -11.60 20.03
C ALA A 37 2.30 -10.41 20.49
N ALA A 38 1.74 -10.49 21.70
CA ALA A 38 0.88 -9.44 22.27
C ALA A 38 1.60 -8.09 22.48
N ASP A 39 2.92 -8.09 22.60
CA ASP A 39 3.75 -6.88 22.70
C ASP A 39 4.14 -6.29 21.33
N GLY A 40 3.65 -6.88 20.22
CA GLY A 40 3.97 -6.48 18.86
C GLY A 40 5.23 -7.12 18.28
N THR A 41 5.95 -7.94 19.05
CA THR A 41 7.15 -8.64 18.56
C THR A 41 6.77 -9.70 17.52
N ARG A 42 7.44 -9.68 16.35
CA ARG A 42 7.24 -10.73 15.34
C ARG A 42 7.83 -12.04 15.83
N LEU A 43 7.09 -13.13 15.67
CA LEU A 43 7.53 -14.46 16.07
C LEU A 43 8.54 -15.02 15.07
N ASP A 44 9.57 -15.69 15.58
CA ASP A 44 10.53 -16.43 14.76
C ASP A 44 9.88 -17.64 14.09
N GLU A 45 8.92 -18.28 14.78
CA GLU A 45 8.13 -19.39 14.28
C GLU A 45 6.63 -19.09 14.35
N TRP A 46 5.93 -19.45 13.27
CA TRP A 46 4.48 -19.29 13.17
C TRP A 46 3.75 -20.25 14.09
N GLN A 47 2.70 -19.77 14.76
CA GLN A 47 1.90 -20.59 15.66
C GLN A 47 0.52 -20.84 15.07
N TYR A 48 0.19 -22.10 14.78
CA TYR A 48 -1.15 -22.51 14.38
C TYR A 48 -2.08 -22.45 15.59
N ARG A 49 -3.20 -21.75 15.44
CA ARG A 49 -4.19 -21.53 16.50
C ARG A 49 -5.51 -22.21 16.15
N ARG A 50 -6.38 -22.41 17.14
CA ARG A 50 -7.77 -22.82 16.91
C ARG A 50 -8.59 -21.58 16.57
N GLY A 51 -9.57 -21.69 15.69
CA GLY A 51 -10.46 -20.56 15.40
C GLY A 51 -11.24 -20.11 16.65
N ALA A 52 -11.56 -21.01 17.58
CA ALA A 52 -12.17 -20.66 18.86
C ALA A 52 -11.29 -19.72 19.74
N GLU A 53 -9.99 -19.61 19.48
CA GLU A 53 -9.10 -18.67 20.18
C GLU A 53 -9.16 -17.25 19.60
N VAL A 54 -9.76 -17.08 18.42
CA VAL A 54 -9.96 -15.77 17.78
C VAL A 54 -11.13 -15.06 18.47
N VAL A 55 -10.81 -13.91 19.07
CA VAL A 55 -11.76 -13.07 19.83
C VAL A 55 -12.14 -11.79 19.08
N ALA A 56 -11.37 -11.42 18.06
CA ALA A 56 -11.64 -10.28 17.22
C ALA A 56 -10.86 -10.35 15.90
N TRP A 57 -11.17 -9.44 14.98
CA TRP A 57 -10.43 -9.18 13.77
C TRP A 57 -10.09 -7.70 13.68
N GLN A 58 -9.05 -7.37 12.91
CA GLN A 58 -8.67 -5.99 12.64
C GLN A 58 -8.01 -5.95 11.27
N VAL A 59 -8.39 -4.97 10.45
CA VAL A 59 -7.68 -4.75 9.19
C VAL A 59 -6.38 -4.03 9.46
N ILE A 60 -5.29 -4.54 8.89
CA ILE A 60 -3.97 -3.94 8.96
C ILE A 60 -3.53 -3.56 7.54
N CYS A 61 -2.73 -2.50 7.42
CA CYS A 61 -2.07 -2.15 6.18
C CYS A 61 -0.55 -2.29 6.32
N THR A 62 0.03 -3.05 5.40
CA THR A 62 1.48 -3.18 5.25
C THR A 62 1.98 -2.29 4.13
N ASP A 63 3.07 -1.57 4.37
CA ASP A 63 3.80 -0.82 3.36
C ASP A 63 4.92 -1.68 2.76
N ASN A 64 4.72 -2.07 1.50
CA ASN A 64 5.60 -2.90 0.68
C ASN A 64 6.67 -2.10 -0.06
N SER A 65 6.74 -0.78 0.09
CA SER A 65 7.77 0.07 -0.53
C SER A 65 9.19 -0.27 -0.06
N THR A 66 9.31 -0.92 1.10
CA THR A 66 10.59 -1.40 1.64
C THR A 66 10.57 -2.91 1.84
N ARG A 67 11.74 -3.55 1.74
CA ARG A 67 11.91 -5.00 2.01
C ARG A 67 11.60 -5.41 3.46
N ARG A 68 11.33 -4.45 4.35
CA ARG A 68 10.98 -4.70 5.76
C ARG A 68 9.49 -4.85 5.98
N TYR A 69 8.64 -4.50 5.00
CA TYR A 69 7.19 -4.64 5.08
C TYR A 69 6.60 -4.14 6.40
N PRO A 70 6.91 -2.89 6.84
CA PRO A 70 6.35 -2.40 8.08
C PRO A 70 4.84 -2.25 7.96
N GLU A 71 4.13 -2.62 9.01
CA GLU A 71 2.76 -2.17 9.19
C GLU A 71 2.74 -0.64 9.30
N CYS A 72 1.96 0.00 8.43
CA CYS A 72 1.84 1.46 8.38
C CYS A 72 0.52 1.96 8.99
N TRP A 73 -0.46 1.07 9.17
CA TRP A 73 -1.76 1.42 9.73
C TRP A 73 -2.52 0.21 10.28
N ARG A 74 -3.39 0.46 11.26
CA ARG A 74 -4.37 -0.49 11.80
C ARG A 74 -5.74 0.17 11.90
N GLY A 75 -6.78 -0.55 11.47
CA GLY A 75 -8.17 -0.14 11.55
C GLY A 75 -8.80 -0.36 12.93
N PRO A 76 -10.13 -0.16 13.07
CA PRO A 76 -10.85 -0.49 14.29
C PRO A 76 -10.86 -1.99 14.55
N VAL A 77 -11.10 -2.37 15.81
CA VAL A 77 -11.21 -3.77 16.23
C VAL A 77 -12.66 -4.24 16.05
N TRP A 78 -12.82 -5.31 15.29
CA TRP A 78 -14.08 -6.00 15.03
C TRP A 78 -14.22 -7.18 16.00
N THR A 79 -15.04 -7.03 17.03
CA THR A 79 -15.15 -7.98 18.14
C THR A 79 -16.00 -9.18 17.75
N ARG A 80 -15.51 -10.39 18.03
CA ARG A 80 -16.32 -11.61 17.88
C ARG A 80 -17.37 -11.69 18.99
N VAL A 81 -18.62 -11.88 18.61
CA VAL A 81 -19.73 -12.10 19.57
C VAL A 81 -20.15 -13.56 19.61
N ALA A 82 -20.82 -13.94 20.70
CA ALA A 82 -21.13 -15.34 20.98
C ALA A 82 -22.36 -15.85 20.22
N THR A 83 -23.26 -14.95 19.83
CA THR A 83 -24.54 -15.32 19.21
C THR A 83 -24.87 -14.47 17.98
N GLU A 84 -25.66 -15.03 17.07
CA GLU A 84 -26.13 -14.31 15.88
C GLU A 84 -26.97 -13.07 16.24
N ALA A 85 -27.75 -13.13 17.32
CA ALA A 85 -28.55 -12.01 17.81
C ALA A 85 -27.70 -10.79 18.24
N GLU A 86 -26.41 -11.00 18.51
CA GLU A 86 -25.46 -9.94 18.87
C GLU A 86 -24.68 -9.41 17.66
N HIS A 87 -24.84 -10.02 16.49
CA HIS A 87 -24.19 -9.61 15.25
C HIS A 87 -24.68 -8.21 14.88
N ASP A 88 -23.77 -7.25 14.87
CA ASP A 88 -24.03 -5.86 14.54
C ASP A 88 -22.77 -5.22 13.93
N PRO A 89 -22.60 -5.32 12.60
CA PRO A 89 -21.44 -4.78 11.91
C PRO A 89 -21.32 -3.26 12.07
N THR A 90 -22.43 -2.54 12.27
CA THR A 90 -22.40 -1.07 12.45
C THR A 90 -21.70 -0.64 13.73
N HIS A 91 -21.60 -1.55 14.72
CA HIS A 91 -20.85 -1.37 15.96
C HIS A 91 -19.61 -2.27 16.03
N HIS A 92 -19.12 -2.77 14.90
CA HIS A 92 -17.95 -3.66 14.80
C HIS A 92 -18.12 -4.96 15.62
N ARG A 93 -19.31 -5.54 15.64
CA ARG A 93 -19.62 -6.80 16.35
C ARG A 93 -19.97 -7.89 15.34
N ILE A 94 -19.14 -8.93 15.25
CA ILE A 94 -19.29 -9.99 14.26
C ILE A 94 -19.57 -11.33 14.94
N TYR A 95 -20.73 -11.91 14.64
CA TYR A 95 -20.95 -13.32 14.91
C TYR A 95 -20.24 -14.18 13.85
N CYS A 96 -19.53 -15.20 14.30
CA CYS A 96 -18.87 -16.20 13.48
C CYS A 96 -18.90 -17.50 14.27
N ASP A 97 -19.68 -18.49 13.83
CA ASP A 97 -19.80 -19.81 14.43
C ASP A 97 -18.73 -20.80 13.94
N ASP A 98 -18.07 -20.45 12.83
CA ASP A 98 -17.01 -21.23 12.22
C ASP A 98 -15.85 -21.49 13.22
N ASP A 99 -15.52 -22.77 13.39
CA ASP A 99 -14.50 -23.25 14.33
C ASP A 99 -13.07 -22.94 13.89
N ARG A 100 -12.92 -22.54 12.63
CA ARG A 100 -11.69 -22.03 12.03
C ARG A 100 -11.64 -20.50 12.09
N ALA A 101 -12.75 -19.83 12.43
CA ALA A 101 -12.90 -18.37 12.48
C ALA A 101 -12.70 -17.69 11.12
N MET A 102 -13.11 -18.38 10.06
CA MET A 102 -13.14 -17.79 8.71
C MET A 102 -14.36 -16.88 8.60
N LEU A 103 -14.15 -15.61 8.27
CA LEU A 103 -15.25 -14.68 8.03
C LEU A 103 -15.93 -15.01 6.70
N PRO A 104 -17.27 -14.92 6.63
CA PRO A 104 -17.98 -14.82 5.37
C PRO A 104 -17.43 -13.66 4.51
N GLU A 105 -17.43 -13.82 3.19
CA GLU A 105 -16.83 -12.85 2.25
C GLU A 105 -17.46 -11.46 2.37
N ASP A 106 -18.78 -11.39 2.52
CA ASP A 106 -19.52 -10.14 2.71
C ASP A 106 -19.13 -9.42 4.02
N VAL A 107 -18.88 -10.17 5.08
CA VAL A 107 -18.38 -9.62 6.35
C VAL A 107 -16.92 -9.18 6.21
N GLU A 108 -16.08 -9.98 5.55
CA GLU A 108 -14.69 -9.60 5.27
C GLU A 108 -14.63 -8.30 4.45
N ASP A 109 -15.51 -8.15 3.46
CA ASP A 109 -15.61 -6.94 2.65
C ASP A 109 -15.99 -5.70 3.48
N LEU A 110 -16.92 -5.83 4.44
CA LEU A 110 -17.26 -4.75 5.37
C LEU A 110 -16.06 -4.29 6.20
N LEU A 111 -15.23 -5.23 6.68
CA LEU A 111 -13.99 -4.91 7.38
C LEU A 111 -13.03 -4.15 6.45
N MET A 112 -12.90 -4.61 5.21
CA MET A 112 -12.00 -4.03 4.22
C MET A 112 -12.41 -2.63 3.76
N GLU A 113 -13.66 -2.18 3.97
CA GLU A 113 -14.05 -0.78 3.75
C GLU A 113 -13.23 0.20 4.61
N ASP A 114 -12.79 -0.23 5.80
CA ASP A 114 -11.91 0.60 6.64
C ASP A 114 -10.54 0.79 5.98
N TRP A 115 -10.04 -0.25 5.30
CA TRP A 115 -8.81 -0.15 4.52
C TRP A 115 -9.01 0.70 3.27
N ASP A 116 -10.11 0.54 2.55
CA ASP A 116 -10.44 1.39 1.39
C ASP A 116 -10.52 2.88 1.80
N ARG A 117 -11.07 3.18 2.98
CA ARG A 117 -11.07 4.55 3.52
C ARG A 117 -9.66 5.04 3.86
N HIS A 118 -8.81 4.16 4.39
CA HIS A 118 -7.43 4.46 4.73
C HIS A 118 -6.57 4.72 3.49
N ILE A 119 -6.70 3.91 2.43
CA ILE A 119 -5.85 4.03 1.24
C ILE A 119 -6.32 5.06 0.22
N ALA A 120 -7.58 5.53 0.31
CA ALA A 120 -8.16 6.47 -0.65
C ALA A 120 -7.30 7.73 -0.90
N PRO A 121 -6.66 8.36 0.12
CA PRO A 121 -5.77 9.49 -0.11
C PRO A 121 -4.49 9.13 -0.90
N PHE A 122 -4.03 7.88 -0.83
CA PHE A 122 -2.79 7.42 -1.45
C PHE A 122 -2.99 6.85 -2.85
N GLN A 123 -4.13 6.23 -3.14
CA GLN A 123 -4.45 5.67 -4.46
C GLN A 123 -4.33 6.72 -5.59
N GLY A 124 -4.72 7.97 -5.32
CA GLY A 124 -4.58 9.06 -6.29
C GLY A 124 -3.12 9.48 -6.57
N CYS A 125 -2.20 9.19 -5.66
CA CYS A 125 -0.80 9.60 -5.78
C CYS A 125 -0.01 8.77 -6.78
N TYR A 126 -0.34 7.48 -6.96
CA TYR A 126 0.41 6.62 -7.88
C TYR A 126 0.41 7.15 -9.32
N ALA A 127 -0.76 7.53 -9.84
CA ALA A 127 -0.87 8.10 -11.18
C ALA A 127 -0.03 9.40 -11.32
N ILE A 128 0.08 10.18 -10.25
CA ILE A 128 0.90 11.40 -10.21
C ILE A 128 2.38 11.03 -10.26
N GLU A 129 2.81 10.04 -9.49
CA GLU A 129 4.21 9.58 -9.47
C GLU A 129 4.65 9.02 -10.82
N VAL A 130 3.84 8.16 -11.44
CA VAL A 130 4.11 7.64 -12.79
C VAL A 130 4.24 8.77 -13.81
N ALA A 131 3.34 9.77 -13.74
CA ALA A 131 3.43 10.94 -14.60
C ALA A 131 4.69 11.77 -14.32
N ALA A 132 5.08 11.93 -13.05
CA ALA A 132 6.28 12.65 -12.66
C ALA A 132 7.56 11.95 -13.16
N GLU A 133 7.63 10.62 -13.09
CA GLU A 133 8.73 9.83 -13.65
C GLU A 133 8.83 9.99 -15.17
N ALA A 134 7.69 9.90 -15.88
CA ALA A 134 7.65 10.13 -17.32
C ALA A 134 8.12 11.54 -17.70
N VAL A 135 7.72 12.57 -16.93
CA VAL A 135 8.21 13.94 -17.11
C VAL A 135 9.71 14.03 -16.86
N ALA A 136 10.22 13.41 -15.82
CA ALA A 136 11.65 13.42 -15.50
C ALA A 136 12.48 12.76 -16.61
N GLU A 137 12.01 11.63 -17.16
CA GLU A 137 12.71 10.94 -18.25
C GLU A 137 12.68 11.76 -19.54
N ALA A 138 11.52 12.29 -19.92
CA ALA A 138 11.41 13.18 -21.08
C ALA A 138 12.31 14.43 -20.95
N GLN A 139 12.49 14.97 -19.74
CA GLN A 139 13.41 16.07 -19.49
C GLN A 139 14.89 15.67 -19.66
N LYS A 140 15.27 14.44 -19.26
CA LYS A 140 16.62 13.90 -19.51
C LYS A 140 16.87 13.71 -21.00
N GLU A 141 15.93 13.09 -21.70
CA GLU A 141 16.00 12.89 -23.16
C GLU A 141 16.12 14.22 -23.91
N LEU A 142 15.31 15.22 -23.55
CA LEU A 142 15.39 16.56 -24.12
C LEU A 142 16.78 17.18 -23.87
N THR A 143 17.31 17.03 -22.67
CA THR A 143 18.65 17.55 -22.33
C THR A 143 19.74 16.84 -23.13
N ALA A 144 19.64 15.52 -23.33
CA ALA A 144 20.56 14.75 -24.16
C ALA A 144 20.49 15.18 -25.63
N ALA A 145 19.29 15.40 -26.18
CA ALA A 145 19.10 15.90 -27.54
C ALA A 145 19.71 17.31 -27.73
N VAL A 146 19.54 18.20 -26.74
CA VAL A 146 20.19 19.52 -26.75
C VAL A 146 21.71 19.40 -26.72
N ARG A 147 22.27 18.50 -25.89
CA ARG A 147 23.71 18.23 -25.86
C ARG A 147 24.22 17.80 -27.23
N ALA A 148 23.59 16.80 -27.84
CA ALA A 148 23.96 16.30 -29.16
C ALA A 148 23.87 17.39 -30.24
N ALA A 149 22.83 18.24 -30.20
CA ALA A 149 22.70 19.37 -31.12
C ALA A 149 23.81 20.41 -30.92
N ARG A 150 24.21 20.69 -29.67
CA ARG A 150 25.33 21.60 -29.36
C ARG A 150 26.67 21.05 -29.86
N GLU A 151 26.92 19.75 -29.69
CA GLU A 151 28.12 19.07 -30.20
C GLU A 151 28.21 19.12 -31.73
N GLN A 152 27.05 19.11 -32.41
CA GLN A 152 26.95 19.30 -33.87
C GLN A 152 27.03 20.79 -34.29
N GLY A 153 27.21 21.72 -33.35
CA GLY A 153 27.39 23.14 -33.63
C GLY A 153 26.10 23.97 -33.71
N ALA A 154 24.94 23.41 -33.38
CA ALA A 154 23.67 24.16 -33.42
C ALA A 154 23.71 25.36 -32.47
N SER A 155 23.25 26.53 -32.91
CA SER A 155 23.19 27.73 -32.08
C SER A 155 22.08 27.65 -31.02
N TRP A 156 22.21 28.41 -29.93
CA TRP A 156 21.17 28.52 -28.91
C TRP A 156 19.84 29.05 -29.46
N GLU A 157 19.87 29.82 -30.55
CA GLU A 157 18.66 30.30 -31.22
C GLU A 157 17.94 29.16 -31.96
N ALA A 158 18.70 28.32 -32.69
CA ALA A 158 18.13 27.15 -33.36
C ALA A 158 17.53 26.15 -32.36
N ILE A 159 18.24 25.91 -31.25
CA ILE A 159 17.78 25.05 -30.15
C ILE A 159 16.53 25.64 -29.48
N GLY A 160 16.52 26.94 -29.16
CA GLY A 160 15.36 27.60 -28.58
C GLY A 160 14.13 27.46 -29.47
N ARG A 161 14.28 27.76 -30.77
CA ARG A 161 13.20 27.58 -31.75
C ARG A 161 12.68 26.14 -31.80
N ALA A 162 13.57 25.15 -31.82
CA ALA A 162 13.18 23.74 -31.84
C ALA A 162 12.43 23.32 -30.56
N ALA A 163 12.81 23.87 -29.40
CA ALA A 163 12.18 23.59 -28.12
C ALA A 163 10.98 24.51 -27.80
N GLY A 164 10.54 25.35 -28.74
CA GLY A 164 9.40 26.26 -28.56
C GLY A 164 9.64 27.40 -27.57
N MET A 165 10.89 27.86 -27.43
CA MET A 165 11.26 28.93 -26.48
C MET A 165 12.25 29.94 -27.07
N THR A 166 12.51 31.03 -26.35
CA THR A 166 13.48 32.03 -26.80
C THR A 166 14.92 31.52 -26.70
N ARG A 167 15.83 32.10 -27.50
CA ARG A 167 17.27 31.86 -27.39
C ARG A 167 17.78 32.03 -25.95
N GLN A 168 17.37 33.11 -25.29
CA GLN A 168 17.83 33.43 -23.93
C GLN A 168 17.36 32.36 -22.94
N SER A 169 16.08 31.97 -22.99
CA SER A 169 15.54 30.90 -22.14
C SER A 169 16.26 29.56 -22.35
N ALA A 170 16.58 29.23 -23.61
CA ALA A 170 17.35 28.02 -23.92
C ALA A 170 18.77 28.07 -23.35
N HIS A 171 19.46 29.19 -23.54
CA HIS A 171 20.81 29.37 -22.99
C HIS A 171 20.81 29.29 -21.45
N GLU A 172 19.91 30.02 -20.78
CA GLU A 172 19.83 30.01 -19.30
C GLU A 172 19.54 28.62 -18.74
N ARG A 173 18.67 27.85 -19.41
CA ARG A 173 18.29 26.50 -18.99
C ARG A 173 19.41 25.48 -19.15
N TRP A 174 20.08 25.46 -20.30
CA TRP A 174 21.00 24.36 -20.64
C TRP A 174 22.49 24.71 -20.57
N ALA A 175 22.89 25.99 -20.66
CA ALA A 175 24.32 26.33 -20.66
C ALA A 175 25.03 25.91 -19.36
N LYS A 176 24.33 25.92 -18.22
CA LYS A 176 24.86 25.48 -16.92
C LYS A 176 24.89 23.96 -16.73
N VAL A 177 24.06 23.24 -17.47
CA VAL A 177 23.90 21.77 -17.37
C VAL A 177 24.83 21.06 -18.36
N LEU A 178 25.19 21.75 -19.45
CA LEU A 178 26.05 21.24 -20.52
C LEU A 178 27.50 21.70 -20.42
N GLY A 179 27.78 22.77 -19.67
CA GLY A 179 29.14 23.22 -19.35
C GLY A 179 29.75 22.37 -18.25
#